data_AF-A0A967MSZ5-F1
#
_entry.id   AF-A0A967MSZ5-F1
#
_cell.length_a   1.000
_cell.length_b   1.000
_cell.length_c   1.000
_cell.angle_alpha   90.00
_cell.angle_beta   90.00
_cell.angle_gamma   90.00
#
_symmetry.space_group_name_H-M   'P 1'
#
loop_
_entity.id
_entity.type
_entity.pdbx_description
1 polymer ?
#
loop_
_entity_poly.entity_id
_entity_poly.type
_entity_poly.pdbx_seq_one_letter_code
_entity_poly.pdbx_strand_id
1 'polypeptide(L)'
;MGLTENAMKVLERRYLIKDDEGKVVESPKELFTRVARHIAKAEYKYGVDDPAVKRVEERYYNAIASREFMPNSPTLMNAGRPLGQLSACFVLPVGDSMEEIFETIKHAALI
;
A
#
# COMPACT_ATOMS: atom_id res chain seq x y z
N MET A 1 -5.70 13.49 -14.66
CA MET A 1 -6.17 12.53 -13.64
C MET A 1 -7.56 12.84 -13.08
N GLY A 2 -8.14 14.04 -13.25
CA GLY A 2 -9.56 14.27 -12.92
C GLY A 2 -9.92 14.01 -11.44
N LEU A 3 -9.00 14.32 -10.52
CA LEU A 3 -9.23 14.21 -9.09
C LEU A 3 -10.02 15.41 -8.59
N THR A 4 -11.01 15.17 -7.73
CA THR A 4 -11.77 16.23 -7.08
C THR A 4 -10.93 16.89 -5.99
N GLU A 5 -11.30 18.11 -5.59
CA GLU A 5 -10.65 18.81 -4.48
C GLU A 5 -10.69 17.99 -3.18
N ASN A 6 -11.81 17.30 -2.91
CA ASN A 6 -11.92 16.44 -1.74
C ASN A 6 -10.97 15.23 -1.81
N ALA A 7 -10.83 14.61 -2.99
CA ALA A 7 -9.90 13.51 -3.19
C ALA A 7 -8.45 13.98 -2.94
N MET A 8 -8.08 15.17 -3.43
CA MET A 8 -6.77 15.77 -3.18
C MET A 8 -6.51 15.97 -1.68
N LYS A 9 -7.47 16.56 -0.94
CA LYS A 9 -7.36 16.74 0.52
C LYS A 9 -7.16 15.41 1.26
N VAL A 10 -7.86 14.36 0.85
CA VAL A 10 -7.71 13.03 1.47
C VAL A 10 -6.33 12.42 1.16
N LEU A 11 -5.85 12.55 -0.07
CA LEU A 11 -4.53 12.08 -0.49
C LEU A 11 -3.41 12.77 0.30
N GLU A 12 -3.42 14.09 0.36
CA GLU A 12 -2.44 14.90 1.11
C GLU A 12 -2.45 14.59 2.61
N ARG A 13 -3.63 14.35 3.17
CA ARG A 13 -3.74 14.09 4.61
C ARG A 13 -3.24 12.70 4.99
N ARG A 14 -3.48 11.66 4.17
CA ARG A 14 -3.31 10.26 4.60
C ARG A 14 -2.36 9.40 3.76
N TYR A 15 -2.19 9.68 2.47
CA TYR A 15 -1.60 8.72 1.54
C TYR A 15 -0.29 9.17 0.92
N LEU A 16 -0.16 10.46 0.61
CA LEU A 16 1.06 11.02 0.03
C LEU A 16 2.17 11.01 1.06
N ILE A 17 3.38 10.61 0.62
CA ILE A 17 4.58 10.66 1.45
C ILE A 17 4.83 12.09 1.92
N LYS A 18 5.20 12.19 3.19
CA LYS A 18 5.66 13.41 3.84
C LYS A 18 7.11 13.23 4.27
N ASP A 19 7.86 14.32 4.24
CA ASP A 19 9.19 14.39 4.84
C ASP A 19 9.12 14.47 6.37
N ASP A 20 10.28 14.57 7.02
CA ASP A 20 10.41 14.63 8.48
C ASP A 20 9.81 15.91 9.08
N GLU A 21 9.62 16.96 8.26
CA GLU A 21 8.95 18.21 8.65
C GLU A 21 7.42 18.13 8.44
N GLY A 22 6.92 17.00 7.92
CA GLY A 22 5.50 16.77 7.66
C GLY A 22 4.97 17.40 6.37
N LYS A 23 5.86 17.92 5.51
CA LYS A 23 5.49 18.50 4.22
C LYS A 23 5.29 17.40 3.19
N VAL A 24 4.24 17.52 2.38
CA VAL A 24 3.95 16.56 1.31
C VAL A 24 5.03 16.66 0.23
N VAL A 25 5.69 15.54 -0.07
CA VAL A 25 6.79 15.43 -1.05
C VAL A 25 6.48 14.46 -2.19
N GLU A 26 5.28 13.90 -2.21
CA GLU A 26 4.80 12.98 -3.24
C GLU A 26 3.52 13.53 -3.87
N SER A 27 3.41 13.46 -5.19
CA SER A 27 2.20 13.77 -5.94
C SER A 27 1.31 12.52 -6.11
N PRO A 28 0.00 12.67 -6.42
CA PRO A 28 -0.87 11.54 -6.69
C PRO A 28 -0.38 10.61 -7.80
N LYS A 29 0.28 11.18 -8.83
CA LYS A 29 0.87 10.39 -9.92
C LYS A 29 2.04 9.54 -9.41
N GLU A 30 2.88 10.10 -8.56
CA GLU A 30 4.01 9.40 -7.94
C GLU A 30 3.54 8.32 -6.98
N LEU A 31 2.51 8.58 -6.16
CA LEU A 31 1.84 7.57 -5.33
C LEU A 31 1.38 6.38 -6.18
N PHE A 32 0.64 6.63 -7.26
CA PHE A 32 0.12 5.54 -8.10
C PHE A 32 1.23 4.78 -8.80
N THR A 33 2.27 5.49 -9.25
CA THR A 33 3.47 4.87 -9.85
C THR A 33 4.21 4.01 -8.84
N ARG A 34 4.44 4.51 -7.62
CA ARG A 34 5.11 3.79 -6.53
C ARG A 34 4.36 2.49 -6.21
N VAL A 35 3.05 2.57 -6.03
CA VAL A 35 2.20 1.41 -5.71
C VAL A 35 2.24 0.39 -6.84
N ALA A 36 2.02 0.82 -8.09
CA ALA A 36 2.03 -0.08 -9.25
C ALA A 36 3.38 -0.77 -9.44
N ARG A 37 4.47 -0.02 -9.33
CA ARG A 37 5.84 -0.56 -9.40
C ARG A 37 6.12 -1.56 -8.29
N HIS A 38 5.71 -1.25 -7.06
CA HIS A 38 5.96 -2.12 -5.92
C HIS A 38 5.22 -3.47 -6.06
N ILE A 39 3.98 -3.45 -6.53
CA ILE A 39 3.18 -4.67 -6.76
C ILE A 39 3.78 -5.48 -7.92
N ALA A 40 4.15 -4.84 -9.03
CA ALA A 40 4.69 -5.51 -10.21
C ALA A 40 6.00 -6.28 -9.93
N LYS A 41 6.79 -5.88 -8.92
CA LYS A 41 8.00 -6.62 -8.50
C LYS A 41 7.72 -8.06 -8.08
N ALA A 42 6.49 -8.41 -7.73
CA ALA A 42 6.14 -9.79 -7.41
C ALA A 42 6.34 -10.74 -8.61
N GLU A 43 6.23 -10.24 -9.85
CA GLU A 43 6.42 -10.99 -11.09
C GLU A 43 7.82 -11.59 -11.21
N TYR A 44 8.85 -10.91 -10.68
CA TYR A 44 10.22 -11.46 -10.65
C TYR A 44 10.30 -12.80 -9.91
N LYS A 45 9.43 -13.04 -8.91
CA LYS A 45 9.38 -14.32 -8.20
C LYS A 45 8.89 -15.48 -9.08
N TYR A 46 8.24 -15.16 -10.21
CA TYR A 46 7.76 -16.11 -11.20
C TYR A 46 8.66 -16.19 -12.44
N GLY A 47 9.88 -15.63 -12.38
CA GLY A 47 10.86 -15.72 -13.46
C GLY A 47 10.56 -14.82 -14.66
N VAL A 48 9.74 -13.78 -14.46
CA VAL A 48 9.35 -12.82 -15.50
C VAL A 48 10.48 -11.80 -15.74
N ASP A 49 10.70 -11.43 -17.00
CA ASP A 49 11.76 -10.52 -17.42
C ASP A 49 11.39 -9.03 -17.23
N ASP A 50 12.40 -8.15 -17.19
CA ASP A 50 12.21 -6.70 -16.98
C ASP A 50 11.18 -6.06 -17.92
N PRO A 51 11.18 -6.33 -19.24
CA PRO A 51 10.16 -5.80 -20.14
C PRO A 51 8.75 -6.23 -19.77
N ALA A 52 8.53 -7.48 -19.36
CA ALA A 52 7.20 -7.93 -18.94
C ALA A 52 6.79 -7.35 -17.59
N VAL A 53 7.70 -7.23 -16.63
CA VAL A 53 7.43 -6.56 -15.35
C VAL A 53 6.98 -5.11 -15.57
N LYS A 54 7.63 -4.38 -16.49
CA LYS A 54 7.19 -3.01 -16.85
C LYS A 54 5.78 -2.97 -17.43
N ARG A 55 5.40 -3.92 -18.28
CA ARG A 55 4.02 -4.02 -18.80
C ARG A 55 3.01 -4.26 -17.68
N VAL A 56 3.37 -5.04 -16.67
CA VAL A 56 2.54 -5.27 -15.49
C VAL A 56 2.44 -4.02 -14.61
N GLU A 57 3.54 -3.30 -14.39
CA GLU A 57 3.56 -1.98 -13.72
C GLU A 57 2.61 -1.00 -14.42
N GLU A 58 2.71 -0.86 -15.75
CA GLU A 58 1.84 0.02 -16.54
C GLU A 58 0.36 -0.37 -16.44
N ARG A 59 0.06 -1.67 -16.47
CA ARG A 59 -1.32 -2.17 -16.32
C ARG A 59 -1.90 -1.81 -14.95
N TYR A 60 -1.15 -2.00 -13.88
CA TYR A 60 -1.58 -1.61 -12.53
C TYR A 60 -1.73 -0.09 -12.40
N TYR A 61 -0.77 0.68 -12.92
CA TYR A 61 -0.84 2.13 -12.90
C TYR A 61 -2.11 2.63 -13.59
N ASN A 62 -2.40 2.12 -14.79
CA ASN A 62 -3.59 2.52 -15.55
C ASN A 62 -4.88 2.17 -14.83
N ALA A 63 -4.97 0.98 -14.21
CA ALA A 63 -6.14 0.57 -13.44
C ALA A 63 -6.38 1.46 -12.21
N ILE A 64 -5.31 1.87 -11.52
CA ILE A 64 -5.37 2.76 -10.35
C ILE A 64 -5.71 4.20 -10.79
N ALA A 65 -5.04 4.70 -11.83
CA ALA A 65 -5.19 6.07 -12.30
C ALA A 65 -6.55 6.34 -12.95
N SER A 66 -7.14 5.34 -13.61
CA SER A 66 -8.51 5.38 -14.14
C SER A 66 -9.57 5.19 -13.04
N ARG A 67 -9.18 4.62 -11.89
CA ARG A 67 -10.04 4.20 -10.77
C ARG A 67 -10.93 2.99 -11.11
N GLU A 68 -10.57 2.21 -12.11
CA GLU A 68 -11.18 0.89 -12.37
C GLU A 68 -10.86 -0.11 -11.26
N PHE A 69 -9.70 0.07 -10.60
CA PHE A 69 -9.29 -0.71 -9.45
C PHE A 69 -8.57 0.18 -8.44
N MET A 70 -8.79 -0.06 -7.15
CA MET A 70 -8.06 0.62 -6.08
C MET A 70 -7.71 -0.40 -5.00
N PRO A 71 -6.43 -0.54 -4.61
CA PRO A 71 -6.09 -1.39 -3.49
C PRO A 71 -6.55 -0.75 -2.18
N ASN A 72 -6.52 -1.53 -1.09
CA ASN A 72 -6.86 -1.05 0.24
C ASN A 72 -5.89 0.05 0.73
N SER A 73 -6.27 0.72 1.84
CA SER A 73 -5.48 1.81 2.40
C SER A 73 -4.03 1.44 2.75
N PRO A 74 -3.73 0.31 3.43
CA PRO A 74 -2.34 -0.03 3.76
C PRO A 74 -1.46 -0.21 2.53
N THR A 75 -1.99 -0.75 1.42
CA THR A 75 -1.23 -0.83 0.17
C THR A 75 -0.84 0.56 -0.35
N LEU A 76 -1.78 1.52 -0.37
CA LEU A 76 -1.48 2.89 -0.80
C LEU A 76 -0.46 3.58 0.14
N MET A 77 -0.62 3.39 1.45
CA MET A 77 0.19 4.04 2.48
C MET A 77 1.60 3.47 2.59
N ASN A 78 1.79 2.16 2.38
CA ASN A 78 3.00 1.43 2.76
C ASN A 78 3.77 0.78 1.60
N ALA A 79 3.19 0.64 0.40
CA ALA A 79 3.89 0.04 -0.73
C ALA A 79 5.17 0.81 -1.06
N GLY A 80 6.32 0.12 -1.08
CA GLY A 80 7.62 0.74 -1.33
C GLY A 80 8.17 1.58 -0.17
N ARG A 81 7.61 1.46 1.03
CA ARG A 81 8.08 2.11 2.26
C ARG A 81 8.61 1.11 3.28
N PRO A 82 9.42 1.53 4.28
CA PRO A 82 10.08 0.62 5.21
C PRO A 82 9.14 -0.31 6.00
N LEU A 83 7.93 0.13 6.37
CA LEU A 83 6.97 -0.70 7.11
C LEU A 83 6.51 -1.93 6.30
N GLY A 84 6.32 -1.79 4.98
CA GLY A 84 6.07 -2.90 4.06
C GLY A 84 4.76 -3.70 4.25
N GLN A 85 3.91 -3.34 5.21
CA GLN A 85 2.67 -4.05 5.52
C GLN A 85 1.51 -3.55 4.62
N LEU A 86 0.98 -4.42 3.74
CA LEU A 86 0.01 -4.03 2.68
C LEU A 86 -1.45 -4.53 2.89
N SER A 87 -1.66 -5.49 3.80
CA SER A 87 -2.96 -6.08 4.14
C SER A 87 -3.73 -5.25 5.17
N ALA A 88 -5.06 -5.19 5.09
CA ALA A 88 -5.88 -4.42 6.04
C ALA A 88 -6.59 -5.28 7.10
N CYS A 89 -6.67 -6.58 6.87
CA CYS A 89 -7.47 -7.49 7.70
C CYS A 89 -6.58 -8.61 8.21
N PHE A 90 -6.68 -8.87 9.51
CA PHE A 90 -5.98 -9.95 10.21
C PHE A 90 -6.98 -10.67 11.10
N VAL A 91 -6.79 -11.98 11.26
CA VAL A 91 -7.54 -12.81 12.21
C VAL A 91 -6.51 -13.44 13.12
N LEU A 92 -6.69 -13.25 14.42
CA LEU A 92 -5.79 -13.80 15.45
C LEU A 92 -6.54 -14.89 16.23
N PRO A 93 -5.94 -16.07 16.43
CA PRO A 93 -6.50 -17.07 17.32
C PRO A 93 -6.41 -16.58 18.76
N VAL A 94 -7.39 -16.92 19.60
CA VAL A 94 -7.35 -16.70 21.05
C VAL A 94 -7.47 -18.05 21.71
N GLY A 95 -6.39 -18.50 22.35
CA GLY A 95 -6.37 -19.75 23.10
C GLY A 95 -7.08 -19.64 24.46
N ASP A 96 -7.30 -20.78 25.11
CA ASP A 96 -7.99 -20.88 26.40
C ASP A 96 -6.99 -20.93 27.57
N SER A 97 -5.98 -20.06 27.52
CA SER A 97 -4.99 -19.87 28.59
C SER A 97 -4.63 -18.39 28.72
N MET A 98 -4.22 -17.97 29.91
CA MET A 98 -3.83 -16.56 30.15
C MET A 98 -2.65 -16.16 29.26
N GLU A 99 -1.68 -17.06 29.09
CA GLU A 99 -0.52 -16.88 28.23
C GLU A 99 -0.94 -16.62 26.78
N GLU A 100 -1.82 -17.44 26.21
CA GLU A 100 -2.28 -17.29 24.83
C GLU A 100 -3.17 -16.05 24.63
N ILE A 101 -3.99 -15.70 25.62
CA ILE A 101 -4.79 -14.46 25.61
C ILE A 101 -3.87 -13.23 25.54
N PHE A 102 -2.86 -13.15 26.42
CA PHE A 102 -1.95 -12.02 26.45
C PHE A 102 -1.03 -11.95 25.23
N GLU A 103 -0.61 -13.09 24.67
CA GLU A 103 0.15 -13.10 23.42
C GLU A 103 -0.70 -12.59 22.24
N THR A 104 -1.99 -12.93 22.21
CA THR A 104 -2.92 -12.40 21.20
C THR A 104 -3.08 -10.88 21.31
N ILE A 105 -3.20 -10.35 22.53
CA ILE A 105 -3.25 -8.90 22.77
C ILE A 105 -1.97 -8.22 22.28
N LYS A 106 -0.81 -8.82 22.54
CA LYS A 106 0.48 -8.33 22.04
C LYS A 106 0.53 -8.32 20.51
N HIS A 107 0.07 -9.38 19.83
CA HIS A 107 -0.03 -9.39 18.38
C HIS A 107 -0.97 -8.30 17.85
N ALA A 108 -2.12 -8.11 18.49
CA ALA A 108 -3.07 -7.05 18.11
C ALA A 108 -2.48 -5.64 18.26
N ALA A 109 -1.57 -5.42 19.22
CA ALA A 109 -0.89 -4.13 19.40
C ALA A 109 0.26 -3.89 18.40
N LEU A 110 0.83 -4.96 17.84
CA LEU A 110 1.92 -4.88 16.85
C LEU A 110 1.40 -4.69 15.41
N ILE A 111 0.17 -5.14 15.14
CA ILE A 111 -0.54 -5.01 13.85
C ILE A 111 -1.11 -3.61 13.71
#